data_AF-A0A102D7C3-F1
#
_entry.id   AF-A0A102D7C3-F1
#
_cell.length_a   1.000
_cell.length_b   1.000
_cell.length_c   1.000
_cell.angle_alpha   90.00
_cell.angle_beta   90.00
_cell.angle_gamma   90.00
#
_symmetry.space_group_name_H-M   'P 1'
#
loop_
_entity.id
_entity.type
_entity.pdbx_description
1 polymer ?
#
loop_
_entity_poly.entity_id
_entity_poly.type
_entity_poly.pdbx_seq_one_letter_code
_entity_poly.pdbx_strand_id
1 'polypeptide(L)'
;MALAVVDTPGGDYDRAIGCAAGEATLAALLGGDRAEARDRATVERLNALSDHWLHLALVHNDNPAAVRADLARSKASLASDLAGRRDAARLSATLDARLAACAPPIGGETVGS
;
A
#
# COMPACT_ATOMS: atom_id res chain seq x y z
N MET A 1 17.14 -9.64 -6.36
CA MET A 1 15.75 -10.14 -6.45
C MET A 1 14.86 -8.93 -6.74
N ALA A 2 14.50 -8.74 -8.01
CA ALA A 2 13.59 -7.67 -8.42
C ALA A 2 12.18 -8.08 -8.01
N LEU A 3 11.44 -7.19 -7.34
CA LEU A 3 10.02 -7.39 -7.07
C LEU A 3 9.33 -7.46 -8.44
N ALA A 4 8.91 -8.65 -8.84
CA ALA A 4 8.18 -8.87 -10.07
C ALA A 4 6.82 -8.18 -9.94
N VAL A 5 6.65 -7.08 -10.64
CA VAL A 5 5.33 -6.51 -10.92
C VAL A 5 4.69 -7.48 -11.90
N VAL A 6 3.80 -8.32 -11.38
CA VAL A 6 3.01 -9.27 -12.19
C VAL A 6 2.00 -8.43 -12.95
N ASP A 7 2.17 -8.38 -14.27
CA ASP A 7 1.20 -7.80 -15.20
C ASP A 7 0.17 -8.90 -15.53
N THR A 8 -1.00 -8.81 -14.92
CA THR A 8 -2.14 -9.70 -15.16
C THR A 8 -3.34 -8.86 -15.62
N PRO A 9 -4.30 -9.43 -16.38
CA PRO A 9 -5.57 -8.76 -16.72
C PRO A 9 -6.48 -8.49 -15.49
N GLY A 10 -5.98 -8.76 -14.29
CA GLY A 10 -6.45 -8.28 -12.98
C GLY A 10 -5.52 -7.21 -12.37
N GLY A 11 -4.76 -6.49 -13.19
CA GLY A 11 -3.71 -5.56 -12.77
C GLY A 11 -4.21 -4.46 -11.83
N ASP A 12 -5.45 -4.01 -12.00
CA ASP A 12 -6.06 -3.03 -11.09
C ASP A 12 -6.44 -3.67 -9.74
N TYR A 13 -6.87 -4.94 -9.71
CA TYR A 13 -7.15 -5.66 -8.46
C TYR A 13 -5.86 -5.98 -7.69
N ASP A 14 -4.87 -6.57 -8.36
CA ASP A 14 -3.57 -6.90 -7.77
C ASP A 14 -2.85 -5.63 -7.27
N ARG A 15 -2.92 -4.54 -8.05
CA ARG A 15 -2.42 -3.22 -7.64
C ARG A 15 -3.18 -2.69 -6.43
N ALA A 16 -4.51 -2.72 -6.46
CA ALA A 16 -5.33 -2.23 -5.36
C ALA A 16 -5.07 -2.99 -4.05
N ILE A 17 -5.00 -4.31 -4.08
CA ILE A 17 -4.62 -5.13 -2.92
C ILE A 17 -3.20 -4.81 -2.45
N GLY A 18 -2.26 -4.67 -3.39
CA GLY A 18 -0.86 -4.34 -3.09
C GLY A 18 -0.70 -3.00 -2.39
N CYS A 19 -1.42 -1.97 -2.86
CA CYS A 19 -1.43 -0.64 -2.29
C CYS A 19 -2.16 -0.61 -0.93
N ALA A 20 -3.34 -1.24 -0.82
CA ALA A 20 -4.04 -1.36 0.45
C ALA A 20 -3.17 -2.04 1.52
N ALA A 21 -2.45 -3.10 1.15
CA ALA A 21 -1.56 -3.79 2.07
C ALA A 21 -0.34 -2.93 2.46
N GLY A 22 0.31 -2.26 1.50
CA GLY A 22 1.46 -1.38 1.74
C GLY A 22 1.13 -0.25 2.71
N GLU A 23 -0.01 0.39 2.50
CA GLU A 23 -0.36 1.63 3.18
C GLU A 23 -0.79 1.34 4.62
N ALA A 24 -1.52 0.24 4.81
CA ALA A 24 -1.83 -0.27 6.15
C ALA A 24 -0.58 -0.73 6.92
N THR A 25 0.38 -1.37 6.25
CA THR A 25 1.65 -1.77 6.90
C THR A 25 2.46 -0.55 7.32
N LEU A 26 2.50 0.50 6.49
CA LEU A 26 3.15 1.76 6.81
C LEU A 26 2.49 2.51 7.96
N ALA A 27 1.15 2.59 7.93
CA ALA A 27 0.38 3.17 9.02
C ALA A 27 0.67 2.46 10.34
N ALA A 28 0.80 1.12 10.34
CA ALA A 28 1.15 0.34 11.51
C ALA A 28 2.60 0.58 12.00
N LEU A 29 3.55 0.76 11.07
CA LEU A 29 4.95 1.07 11.42
C LEU A 29 5.10 2.46 12.03
N LEU A 30 4.40 3.46 11.48
CA LEU A 30 4.44 4.85 11.96
C LEU A 30 3.56 5.08 13.20
N GLY A 31 2.48 4.30 13.34
CA GLY A 31 1.50 4.42 14.43
C GLY A 31 1.88 3.70 15.73
N GLY A 32 3.11 3.20 15.86
CA GLY A 32 3.60 2.63 17.11
C GLY A 32 3.64 3.64 18.28
N ASP A 33 4.00 3.17 19.48
CA ASP A 33 3.87 3.85 20.79
C ASP A 33 4.50 5.26 20.95
N ARG A 34 5.12 5.83 19.91
CA ARG A 34 5.76 7.15 19.93
C ARG A 34 5.47 8.02 18.70
N ALA A 35 4.29 7.90 18.10
CA ALA A 35 3.94 8.73 16.95
C ALA A 35 3.75 10.20 17.36
N GLU A 36 4.62 11.09 16.87
CA GLU A 36 4.47 12.54 17.03
C GLU A 36 3.20 13.02 16.30
N ALA A 37 2.73 14.25 16.58
CA ALA A 37 1.53 14.79 15.92
C ALA A 37 1.61 14.80 14.38
N ARG A 38 2.82 14.98 13.82
CA ARG A 38 3.09 14.90 12.37
C ARG A 38 3.01 13.46 11.84
N ASP A 39 3.41 12.48 12.64
CA ASP A 39 3.26 11.07 12.28
C ASP A 39 1.79 10.64 12.34
N ARG A 40 1.00 11.20 13.27
CA ARG A 40 -0.45 10.92 13.35
C ARG A 40 -1.20 11.34 12.07
N ALA A 41 -0.97 12.55 11.57
CA ALA A 41 -1.59 13.01 10.32
C ALA A 41 -1.15 12.16 9.12
N THR A 42 0.08 11.67 9.14
CA THR A 42 0.62 10.78 8.11
C THR A 42 -0.03 9.39 8.18
N VAL A 43 -0.17 8.83 9.39
CA VAL A 43 -0.87 7.56 9.66
C VAL A 43 -2.33 7.63 9.22
N GLU A 44 -3.03 8.73 9.52
CA GLU A 44 -4.42 8.93 9.10
C GLU A 44 -4.55 8.97 7.57
N ARG A 45 -3.65 9.69 6.89
CA ARG A 45 -3.60 9.70 5.42
C ARG A 45 -3.35 8.30 4.85
N LEU A 46 -2.42 7.54 5.42
CA LEU A 46 -2.10 6.19 4.97
C LEU A 46 -3.27 5.24 5.18
N ASN A 47 -3.97 5.33 6.31
CA ASN A 47 -5.20 4.56 6.53
C ASN A 47 -6.28 4.90 5.50
N ALA A 48 -6.50 6.19 5.21
CA ALA A 48 -7.48 6.61 4.20
C ALA A 48 -7.12 6.09 2.79
N LEU A 49 -5.84 6.09 2.41
CA LEU A 49 -5.39 5.50 1.16
C LEU A 49 -5.59 3.98 1.14
N SER A 50 -5.29 3.30 2.25
CA SER A 50 -5.53 1.86 2.37
C SER A 50 -7.01 1.52 2.18
N ASP A 51 -7.92 2.29 2.79
CA ASP A 51 -9.38 2.10 2.62
C ASP A 51 -9.83 2.38 1.19
N HIS A 52 -9.30 3.42 0.55
CA HIS A 52 -9.59 3.72 -0.85
C HIS A 52 -9.22 2.56 -1.78
N TRP A 53 -8.00 2.03 -1.64
CA TRP A 53 -7.54 0.90 -2.44
C TRP A 53 -8.30 -0.40 -2.12
N LEU A 54 -8.68 -0.62 -0.86
CA LEU A 54 -9.53 -1.77 -0.50
C LEU A 54 -10.92 -1.67 -1.15
N HIS A 55 -11.48 -0.46 -1.23
CA HIS A 55 -12.73 -0.23 -1.93
C HIS A 55 -12.61 -0.52 -3.43
N LEU A 56 -11.54 -0.06 -4.08
CA LEU A 56 -11.27 -0.39 -5.49
C LEU A 56 -11.11 -1.91 -5.70
N ALA A 57 -10.41 -2.60 -4.80
CA ALA A 57 -10.29 -4.06 -4.87
C ALA A 57 -11.66 -4.76 -4.81
N LEU A 58 -12.59 -4.25 -3.98
CA LEU A 58 -13.96 -4.77 -3.89
C LEU A 58 -14.81 -4.45 -5.14
N VAL A 59 -14.52 -3.36 -5.86
CA VAL A 59 -15.16 -3.05 -7.15
C VAL A 59 -14.72 -4.03 -8.23
N HIS A 60 -13.44 -4.45 -8.22
CA HIS A 60 -12.89 -5.41 -9.18
C HIS A 60 -13.14 -6.87 -8.79
N ASN A 61 -13.42 -7.15 -7.52
CA ASN A 61 -13.73 -8.48 -7.01
C ASN A 61 -14.83 -8.38 -5.95
N ASP A 62 -16.06 -8.74 -6.35
CA ASP A 62 -17.26 -8.71 -5.52
C ASP A 62 -17.29 -9.76 -4.40
N ASN A 63 -16.24 -10.58 -4.26
CA ASN A 63 -16.09 -11.52 -3.16
C ASN A 63 -15.27 -10.93 -2.00
N PRO A 64 -15.90 -10.36 -0.96
CA PRO A 64 -15.20 -9.74 0.16
C PRO A 64 -14.34 -10.73 0.96
N ALA A 65 -14.65 -12.02 0.95
CA ALA A 65 -13.85 -13.03 1.63
C ALA A 65 -12.52 -13.26 0.89
N ALA A 66 -12.53 -13.26 -0.44
CA ALA A 66 -11.33 -13.36 -1.26
C ALA A 66 -10.44 -12.10 -1.08
N VAL A 67 -11.03 -10.91 -1.17
CA VAL A 67 -10.33 -9.63 -0.95
C VAL A 67 -9.64 -9.59 0.41
N ARG A 68 -10.32 -10.01 1.48
CA ARG A 68 -9.73 -10.06 2.83
C ARG A 68 -8.59 -11.08 2.94
N ALA A 69 -8.73 -12.25 2.32
CA ALA A 69 -7.69 -13.27 2.31
C ALA A 69 -6.44 -12.79 1.55
N ASP A 70 -6.63 -12.13 0.41
CA ASP A 70 -5.54 -11.58 -0.41
C ASP A 70 -4.86 -10.39 0.26
N LEU A 71 -5.62 -9.52 0.94
CA LEU A 71 -5.07 -8.46 1.77
C LEU A 71 -4.22 -9.02 2.92
N ALA A 72 -4.71 -10.04 3.63
CA ALA A 72 -3.96 -10.68 4.71
C ALA A 72 -2.68 -11.34 4.20
N ARG A 73 -2.74 -12.04 3.05
CA ARG A 73 -1.56 -12.63 2.41
C ARG A 73 -0.54 -11.57 2.01
N SER A 74 -0.99 -10.47 1.42
CA SER A 74 -0.13 -9.37 1.00
C SER A 74 0.55 -8.68 2.18
N LYS A 75 -0.18 -8.45 3.28
CA LYS A 75 0.38 -7.94 4.55
C LYS A 75 1.43 -8.89 5.13
N ALA A 76 1.17 -10.19 5.15
CA ALA A 76 2.12 -11.19 5.66
C ALA A 76 3.38 -11.30 4.79
N SER A 77 3.23 -11.24 3.47
CA SER A 77 4.34 -11.20 2.52
C SER A 77 5.21 -9.96 2.75
N LEU A 78 4.58 -8.78 2.84
CA LEU A 78 5.26 -7.53 3.17
C LEU A 78 6.00 -7.60 4.50
N ALA A 79 5.35 -8.08 5.56
CA ALA A 79 5.99 -8.24 6.86
C ALA A 79 7.21 -9.17 6.80
N SER A 80 7.15 -10.24 6.01
CA SER A 80 8.26 -11.18 5.80
C SER A 80 9.41 -10.55 5.02
N ASP A 81 9.12 -9.81 3.94
CA ASP A 81 10.10 -9.03 3.16
C ASP A 81 10.80 -7.99 4.03
N LEU A 82 10.03 -7.29 4.88
CA LEU A 82 10.55 -6.29 5.81
C LEU A 82 11.42 -6.95 6.90
N ALA A 83 11.03 -8.10 7.45
CA ALA A 83 11.81 -8.84 8.44
C ALA A 83 13.15 -9.35 7.89
N GLY A 84 13.20 -9.72 6.60
CA GLY A 84 14.43 -10.11 5.91
C GLY A 84 15.37 -8.93 5.64
N ARG A 85 14.87 -7.70 5.59
CA ARG A 85 15.64 -6.48 5.33
C ARG A 85 15.95 -5.76 6.65
N ARG A 86 17.05 -6.15 7.30
CA ARG A 86 17.51 -5.51 8.56
C ARG A 86 18.05 -4.09 8.42
N ASP A 87 18.21 -3.59 7.19
CA ASP A 87 18.73 -2.24 6.93
C ASP A 87 17.59 -1.22 6.78
N ALA A 88 17.53 -0.26 7.70
CA ALA A 88 16.47 0.74 7.76
C ALA A 88 16.40 1.63 6.50
N ALA A 89 17.54 1.91 5.86
CA ALA A 89 17.58 2.74 4.65
C ALA A 89 17.00 1.99 3.44
N ARG A 90 17.33 0.71 3.27
CA ARG A 90 16.70 -0.15 2.25
C ARG A 90 15.22 -0.37 2.51
N LEU A 91 14.82 -0.47 3.78
CA LEU A 91 13.42 -0.59 4.18
C LEU A 91 12.64 0.66 3.72
N SER A 92 13.15 1.84 4.07
CA SER A 92 12.55 3.12 3.72
C SER A 92 12.45 3.32 2.20
N ALA A 93 13.51 3.03 1.44
CA ALA A 93 13.49 3.13 -0.03
C ALA A 93 12.50 2.15 -0.69
N THR A 94 12.34 0.95 -0.13
CA THR A 94 11.37 -0.04 -0.65
C THR A 94 9.94 0.44 -0.42
N LEU A 95 9.68 1.06 0.73
CA LEU A 95 8.37 1.60 1.07
C LEU A 95 8.03 2.84 0.25
N ASP A 96 8.99 3.75 0.07
CA ASP A 96 8.83 4.97 -0.75
C ASP A 96 8.53 4.65 -2.22
N ALA A 97 9.26 3.69 -2.80
CA ALA A 97 9.01 3.23 -4.17
C ALA A 97 7.60 2.62 -4.35
N ARG A 98 7.05 1.95 -3.32
CA ARG A 98 5.69 1.42 -3.36
C ARG A 98 4.65 2.52 -3.21
N LEU A 99 4.85 3.45 -2.29
CA LEU A 99 3.99 4.64 -2.14
C LEU A 99 3.93 5.44 -3.42
N ALA A 100 5.04 5.63 -4.12
CA ALA A 100 5.07 6.33 -5.41
C ALA A 100 4.21 5.62 -6.47
N ALA A 101 4.17 4.29 -6.47
CA ALA A 101 3.34 3.50 -7.37
C ALA A 101 1.84 3.50 -6.98
N CYS A 102 1.54 3.76 -5.72
CA CYS A 102 0.21 3.72 -5.12
C CYS A 102 -0.37 5.09 -4.78
N ALA A 103 0.36 6.16 -5.09
CA ALA A 103 -0.17 7.51 -5.06
C ALA A 103 -1.34 7.57 -6.05
N PRO A 104 -2.53 8.07 -5.63
CA PRO A 104 -3.58 8.35 -6.59
C PRO A 104 -3.01 9.33 -7.62
N PRO A 105 -3.38 9.23 -8.91
CA PRO A 105 -3.01 10.25 -9.87
C PRO A 105 -3.53 11.57 -9.31
N ILE A 106 -2.60 12.45 -8.92
CA ILE A 106 -2.93 13.80 -8.52
C ILE A 106 -3.34 14.46 -9.83
N GLY A 107 -4.64 14.41 -10.14
CA GLY A 107 -5.26 15.10 -11.25
C GLY A 107 -5.24 16.60 -11.02
N GLY A 108 -4.03 17.16 -10.98
CA GLY A 108 -3.72 18.53 -11.34
C GLY A 108 -3.24 18.58 -12.79
N GLU A 109 -3.90 17.84 -13.69
CA GLU A 109 -3.81 18.15 -15.11
C GLU A 109 -4.66 19.40 -15.33
N THR A 110 -4.04 20.56 -15.14
CA THR A 110 -4.45 21.75 -15.88
C THR A 110 -4.28 21.39 -17.35
N VAL A 111 -5.39 21.05 -18.01
CA VAL A 111 -5.46 20.96 -19.47
C VAL A 111 -5.18 22.36 -19.99
N GLY A 112 -3.91 22.64 -20.25
CA GLY A 112 -3.44 23.78 -21.02
C GLY A 112 -3.12 23.28 -22.41
N SER A 113 -4.00 23.57 -23.37
CA SER A 113 -3.69 23.88 -24.77
C SER A 113 -4.93 24.49 -25.41
#